data_AF-A0A427KAF3-F1
#
_entry.id   AF-A0A427KAF3-F1
#
_cell.length_a   1.000
_cell.length_b   1.000
_cell.length_c   1.000
_cell.angle_alpha   90.00
_cell.angle_beta   90.00
_cell.angle_gamma   90.00
#
_symmetry.space_group_name_H-M   'P 1'
#
loop_
_entity.id
_entity.type
_entity.pdbx_description
1 polymer ?
#
loop_
_entity_poly.entity_id
_entity_poly.type
_entity_poly.pdbx_seq_one_letter_code
_entity_poly.pdbx_strand_id
1 'polypeptide(L)'
;MERRMKINELIAARLALTAEQREQTRAALAQGEQAEPDRRRAQRYAFQQRTRQSLIIGECDLLPVSFLQQGLSSARAVGLIRKDGIPEGSGFLTHGGLFITNHHVLPEPPASGTVTVQFGFRQSETGEISDGRLYTLDAERFWLTSPTEAFDCTLIALGEALSGSGETPLPLALNDRNDKHALGISLNLIHHPGGAPQQLTLRNNALLARHEQFLHYEADSEGGSSGAPVFNDGWQLVALHHGAVEDGEKWVNEGIRLSALTDWLKGELPQLSADMQAQLMQALTSDATPLRPVASAAAPESNYGNRDGYQADFLAGTHIDMAEIIAPRAAEVAPLRDGSKGAEARLDYQHFSLLMSGERRLAFFTATNIDGASYINIDRDSGQPSLLPEGDRWYEDSRIDSRFVTGQAFYSEFSRWFDRGHLTRRSDPTWGSAAEAVRANKDTFHFTNCSPQHFRFNQSLQYWQGVERYILESGVLQSKQRISVLTGPVLNDQSRQYADVAVPLMFWKVVLRIGPQGKPQATALLVSQDKLLDEPRRVLPQAQPEAVPNVDEYRVAVSALETLTGLDFSAFRAWDSWQPDAALLAEPLPAKLIMTWQDLL
;
A
#
# COMPACT_ATOMS: atom_id res chain seq x y z
N MET A 1 -6.90 27.13 -33.09
CA MET A 1 -6.25 26.57 -34.30
C MET A 1 -4.74 26.42 -34.10
N GLU A 2 -4.02 27.49 -33.73
CA GLU A 2 -2.55 27.46 -33.55
C GLU A 2 -2.06 26.46 -32.47
N ARG A 3 -2.74 26.35 -31.32
CA ARG A 3 -2.37 25.38 -30.26
C ARG A 3 -2.49 23.92 -30.71
N ARG A 4 -3.59 23.60 -31.40
CA ARG A 4 -3.84 22.25 -31.95
C ARG A 4 -2.78 21.85 -32.99
N MET A 5 -2.32 22.82 -33.78
CA MET A 5 -1.24 22.61 -34.74
C MET A 5 0.08 22.28 -34.04
N LYS A 6 0.46 23.02 -32.98
CA LYS A 6 1.66 22.75 -32.18
C LYS A 6 1.61 21.36 -31.49
N ILE A 7 0.46 20.98 -30.94
CA ILE A 7 0.28 19.65 -30.34
C ILE A 7 0.45 18.56 -31.39
N ASN A 8 -0.15 18.71 -32.58
CA ASN A 8 0.00 17.73 -33.64
C ASN A 8 1.45 17.61 -34.12
N GLU A 9 2.19 18.72 -34.22
CA GLU A 9 3.62 18.70 -34.58
C GLU A 9 4.46 17.99 -33.51
N LEU A 10 4.19 18.25 -32.22
CA LEU A 10 4.86 17.58 -31.10
C LEU A 10 4.58 16.06 -31.10
N ILE A 11 3.31 15.68 -31.25
CA ILE A 11 2.91 14.27 -31.33
C ILE A 11 3.57 13.63 -32.55
N ALA A 12 3.57 14.27 -33.72
CA ALA A 12 4.27 13.76 -34.91
C ALA A 12 5.77 13.51 -34.68
N ALA A 13 6.46 14.42 -33.97
CA ALA A 13 7.85 14.24 -33.59
C ALA A 13 8.05 13.06 -32.63
N ARG A 14 7.15 12.89 -31.64
CA ARG A 14 7.18 11.76 -30.70
C ARG A 14 6.86 10.42 -31.38
N LEU A 15 5.99 10.41 -32.39
CA LEU A 15 5.67 9.22 -33.20
C LEU A 15 6.91 8.66 -33.91
N ALA A 16 7.80 9.53 -34.37
CA ALA A 16 9.06 9.13 -34.99
C ALA A 16 9.96 8.34 -34.03
N LEU A 17 9.95 8.67 -32.73
CA LEU A 17 10.75 7.99 -31.71
C LEU A 17 10.34 6.53 -31.48
N THR A 18 9.11 6.17 -31.84
CA THR A 18 8.58 4.82 -31.61
C THR A 18 8.18 4.10 -32.89
N ALA A 19 8.51 4.63 -34.07
CA ALA A 19 8.07 4.10 -35.35
C ALA A 19 8.37 2.60 -35.50
N GLU A 20 9.62 2.20 -35.23
CA GLU A 20 10.06 0.81 -35.30
C GLU A 20 9.26 -0.11 -34.37
N GLN A 21 9.05 0.29 -33.11
CA GLN A 21 8.30 -0.53 -32.13
C GLN A 21 6.82 -0.67 -32.52
N ARG A 22 6.23 0.37 -33.13
CA ARG A 22 4.84 0.32 -33.62
C ARG A 22 4.71 -0.66 -34.79
N GLU A 23 5.64 -0.62 -35.74
CA GLU A 23 5.67 -1.58 -36.87
C GLU A 23 5.86 -3.02 -36.38
N GLN A 24 6.80 -3.25 -35.46
CA GLN A 24 7.02 -4.57 -34.86
C GLN A 24 5.76 -5.10 -34.16
N THR A 25 5.10 -4.26 -33.35
CA THR A 25 3.86 -4.63 -32.67
C THR A 25 2.73 -4.95 -33.65
N ARG A 26 2.53 -4.12 -34.69
CA ARG A 26 1.54 -4.39 -35.74
C ARG A 26 1.82 -5.71 -36.47
N ALA A 27 3.08 -5.98 -36.80
CA ALA A 27 3.48 -7.21 -37.47
C ALA A 27 3.23 -8.46 -36.61
N ALA A 28 3.55 -8.38 -35.31
CA ALA A 28 3.28 -9.46 -34.35
C ALA A 28 1.79 -9.74 -34.20
N LEU A 29 0.97 -8.70 -34.03
CA LEU A 29 -0.50 -8.83 -33.93
C LEU A 29 -1.11 -9.42 -35.20
N ALA A 30 -0.66 -8.99 -36.39
CA ALA A 30 -1.14 -9.54 -37.67
C ALA A 30 -0.83 -11.04 -37.84
N GLN A 31 0.18 -11.54 -37.14
CA GLN A 31 0.59 -12.96 -37.13
C GLN A 31 0.00 -13.74 -35.95
N GLY A 32 -0.76 -13.10 -35.05
CA GLY A 32 -1.27 -13.70 -33.82
C GLY A 32 -0.19 -14.01 -32.79
N GLU A 33 0.96 -13.34 -32.88
CA GLU A 33 2.11 -13.51 -31.97
C GLU A 33 2.08 -12.53 -30.79
N GLN A 34 2.85 -12.83 -29.75
CA GLN A 34 2.99 -11.96 -28.60
C GLN A 34 3.84 -10.72 -28.95
N ALA A 35 3.23 -9.54 -28.96
CA ALA A 35 3.91 -8.29 -29.30
C ALA A 35 4.89 -7.77 -28.22
N GLU A 36 4.71 -8.14 -26.95
CA GLU A 36 5.59 -7.66 -25.86
C GLU A 36 6.93 -8.42 -25.85
N PRO A 37 8.07 -7.75 -26.11
CA PRO A 37 9.39 -8.40 -26.14
C PRO A 37 9.90 -8.75 -24.73
N ASP A 38 9.49 -8.01 -23.70
CA ASP A 38 9.81 -8.37 -22.30
C ASP A 38 8.96 -9.56 -21.86
N ARG A 39 9.56 -10.74 -21.92
CA ARG A 39 8.92 -12.00 -21.50
C ARG A 39 8.38 -11.95 -20.07
N ARG A 40 9.03 -11.25 -19.14
CA ARG A 40 8.56 -11.17 -17.75
C ARG A 40 7.33 -10.29 -17.64
N ARG A 41 7.30 -9.16 -18.34
CA ARG A 41 6.13 -8.27 -18.40
C ARG A 41 4.94 -8.96 -19.07
N ALA A 42 5.18 -9.62 -20.18
CA ALA A 42 4.16 -10.40 -20.87
C ALA A 42 3.60 -11.52 -19.99
N GLN A 43 4.47 -12.27 -19.29
CA GLN A 43 4.05 -13.30 -18.35
C GLN A 43 3.26 -12.73 -17.17
N ARG A 44 3.65 -11.57 -16.61
CA ARG A 44 2.91 -10.92 -15.51
C ARG A 44 1.53 -10.45 -15.94
N TYR A 45 1.43 -9.81 -17.11
CA TYR A 45 0.15 -9.40 -17.67
C TYR A 45 -0.73 -10.61 -17.99
N ALA A 46 -0.16 -11.63 -18.64
CA ALA A 46 -0.85 -12.89 -18.93
C ALA A 46 -1.28 -13.61 -17.65
N PHE A 47 -0.49 -13.56 -16.56
CA PHE A 47 -0.87 -14.14 -15.27
C PHE A 47 -2.04 -13.39 -14.62
N GLN A 48 -2.06 -12.06 -14.64
CA GLN A 48 -3.20 -11.25 -14.17
C GLN A 48 -4.49 -11.57 -14.94
N GLN A 49 -4.37 -11.90 -16.23
CA GLN A 49 -5.49 -12.31 -17.09
C GLN A 49 -5.87 -13.80 -16.89
N ARG A 50 -4.92 -14.70 -16.64
CA ARG A 50 -5.12 -16.17 -16.52
C ARG A 50 -5.88 -16.61 -15.27
N THR A 51 -5.99 -15.77 -14.25
CA THR A 51 -6.93 -16.00 -13.14
C THR A 51 -8.41 -16.01 -13.57
N ARG A 52 -8.73 -15.86 -14.87
CA ARG A 52 -10.10 -15.62 -15.35
C ARG A 52 -10.65 -16.50 -16.47
N GLN A 53 -10.00 -17.59 -16.96
CA GLN A 53 -10.70 -18.74 -17.63
C GLN A 53 -9.78 -19.72 -18.39
N SER A 54 -10.39 -20.87 -18.73
CA SER A 54 -9.89 -22.01 -19.48
C SER A 54 -10.36 -22.03 -20.96
N LEU A 55 -9.39 -22.25 -21.86
CA LEU A 55 -9.45 -22.56 -23.31
C LEU A 55 -10.01 -21.47 -24.26
N ILE A 56 -9.21 -21.13 -25.28
CA ILE A 56 -9.39 -20.01 -26.23
C ILE A 56 -9.12 -20.52 -27.66
N ILE A 57 -9.88 -20.05 -28.66
CA ILE A 57 -9.58 -20.19 -30.09
C ILE A 57 -9.28 -18.78 -30.63
N GLY A 58 -8.07 -18.51 -31.12
CA GLY A 58 -7.65 -17.17 -31.60
C GLY A 58 -7.26 -16.20 -30.48
N GLU A 59 -7.51 -14.89 -30.66
CA GLU A 59 -7.41 -13.90 -29.57
C GLU A 59 -8.64 -13.99 -28.66
N CYS A 60 -8.43 -14.09 -27.35
CA CYS A 60 -9.51 -14.19 -26.37
C CYS A 60 -10.11 -12.81 -26.09
N ASP A 61 -11.35 -12.59 -26.51
CA ASP A 61 -12.13 -11.40 -26.12
C ASP A 61 -13.20 -11.69 -25.05
N LEU A 62 -13.04 -12.79 -24.31
CA LEU A 62 -13.94 -13.10 -23.21
C LEU A 62 -13.64 -12.20 -22.01
N LEU A 63 -14.61 -11.35 -21.67
CA LEU A 63 -14.61 -10.56 -20.45
C LEU A 63 -15.76 -11.00 -19.53
N PRO A 64 -15.55 -11.04 -18.21
CA PRO A 64 -16.63 -11.32 -17.28
C PRO A 64 -17.65 -10.17 -17.28
N VAL A 65 -18.91 -10.45 -16.95
CA VAL A 65 -19.96 -9.40 -16.84
C VAL A 65 -19.56 -8.27 -15.88
N SER A 66 -18.77 -8.58 -14.85
CA SER A 66 -18.23 -7.59 -13.91
C SER A 66 -17.33 -6.54 -14.57
N PHE A 67 -16.78 -6.81 -15.76
CA PHE A 67 -16.05 -5.83 -16.56
C PHE A 67 -16.94 -4.61 -16.88
N LEU A 68 -18.19 -4.82 -17.29
CA LEU A 68 -19.11 -3.72 -17.60
C LEU A 68 -19.48 -2.93 -16.34
N GLN A 69 -19.69 -3.63 -15.21
CA GLN A 69 -19.98 -2.98 -13.92
C GLN A 69 -18.82 -2.11 -13.44
N GLN A 70 -17.58 -2.59 -13.57
CA GLN A 70 -16.38 -1.84 -13.23
C GLN A 70 -16.15 -0.65 -14.17
N GLY A 71 -16.48 -0.81 -15.46
CA GLY A 71 -16.46 0.28 -16.44
C GLY A 71 -17.45 1.38 -16.10
N LEU A 72 -18.69 1.03 -15.78
CA LEU A 72 -19.72 1.98 -15.34
C LEU A 72 -19.33 2.70 -14.05
N SER A 73 -18.70 2.01 -13.10
CA SER A 73 -18.15 2.64 -11.89
C SER A 73 -17.06 3.65 -12.22
N SER A 74 -16.11 3.28 -13.09
CA SER A 74 -15.02 4.15 -13.54
C SER A 74 -15.54 5.35 -14.33
N ALA A 75 -16.63 5.18 -15.10
CA ALA A 75 -17.25 6.23 -15.90
C ALA A 75 -17.81 7.38 -15.05
N ARG A 76 -18.15 7.12 -13.78
CA ARG A 76 -18.59 8.17 -12.83
C ARG A 76 -17.47 9.15 -12.46
N ALA A 77 -16.22 8.80 -12.74
CA ALA A 77 -15.09 9.69 -12.53
C ALA A 77 -14.83 10.63 -13.68
N VAL A 78 -15.43 10.40 -14.85
CA VAL A 78 -15.10 11.12 -16.09
C VAL A 78 -16.11 12.23 -16.31
N GLY A 79 -15.60 13.44 -16.54
CA GLY A 79 -16.40 14.64 -16.73
C GLY A 79 -16.09 15.33 -18.04
N LEU A 80 -17.10 15.98 -18.61
CA LEU A 80 -16.96 16.88 -19.74
C LEU A 80 -16.63 18.29 -19.24
N ILE A 81 -15.53 18.85 -19.73
CA ILE A 81 -15.13 20.23 -19.43
C ILE A 81 -15.87 21.16 -20.38
N ARG A 82 -16.46 22.21 -19.81
CA ARG A 82 -17.12 23.28 -20.55
C ARG A 82 -16.51 24.62 -20.19
N LYS A 83 -16.22 25.43 -21.20
CA LYS A 83 -15.88 26.85 -21.04
C LYS A 83 -17.03 27.68 -21.58
N ASP A 84 -17.63 28.51 -20.74
CA ASP A 84 -18.81 29.31 -21.09
C ASP A 84 -19.95 28.46 -21.73
N GLY A 85 -20.10 27.22 -21.26
CA GLY A 85 -21.08 26.24 -21.74
C GLY A 85 -20.66 25.44 -22.97
N ILE A 86 -19.55 25.79 -23.64
CA ILE A 86 -19.05 25.11 -24.83
C ILE A 86 -18.15 23.93 -24.41
N PRO A 87 -18.38 22.70 -24.93
CA PRO A 87 -17.48 21.56 -24.70
C PRO A 87 -16.05 21.84 -25.17
N GLU A 88 -15.07 21.67 -24.30
CA GLU A 88 -13.64 21.89 -24.60
C GLU A 88 -12.83 20.58 -24.59
N GLY A 89 -13.18 19.63 -23.73
CA GLY A 89 -12.44 18.39 -23.58
C GLY A 89 -12.98 17.50 -22.48
N SER A 90 -12.28 16.39 -22.25
CA SER A 90 -12.58 15.43 -21.20
C SER A 90 -11.60 15.57 -20.04
N GLY A 91 -11.96 15.00 -18.90
CA GLY A 91 -11.06 14.88 -17.76
C GLY A 91 -11.61 13.88 -16.76
N PHE A 92 -10.86 13.62 -15.71
CA PHE A 92 -11.29 12.68 -14.68
C PHE A 92 -10.95 13.14 -13.27
N LEU A 93 -11.83 12.77 -12.34
CA LEU A 93 -11.67 13.01 -10.91
C LEU A 93 -10.78 11.94 -10.29
N THR A 94 -9.90 12.35 -9.39
CA THR A 94 -9.08 11.50 -8.54
C THR A 94 -9.38 11.77 -7.07
N HIS A 95 -8.79 10.96 -6.20
CA HIS A 95 -8.83 11.17 -4.76
C HIS A 95 -8.22 12.55 -4.40
N GLY A 96 -8.53 13.08 -3.22
CA GLY A 96 -8.18 14.47 -2.86
C GLY A 96 -9.07 15.55 -3.49
N GLY A 97 -10.08 15.14 -4.27
CA GLY A 97 -10.94 16.06 -5.01
C GLY A 97 -10.21 16.77 -6.15
N LEU A 98 -9.19 16.13 -6.72
CA LEU A 98 -8.39 16.69 -7.80
C LEU A 98 -8.91 16.21 -9.15
N PHE A 99 -9.16 17.14 -10.05
CA PHE A 99 -9.59 16.87 -11.41
C PHE A 99 -8.40 17.03 -12.36
N ILE A 100 -8.21 16.04 -13.23
CA ILE A 100 -7.08 15.98 -14.17
C ILE A 100 -7.59 16.13 -15.60
N THR A 101 -6.92 16.98 -16.37
CA THR A 101 -7.10 17.12 -17.82
C THR A 101 -5.79 17.56 -18.47
N ASN A 102 -5.80 17.77 -19.79
CA ASN A 102 -4.63 18.25 -20.50
C ASN A 102 -4.41 19.75 -20.28
N HIS A 103 -3.16 20.18 -20.22
CA HIS A 103 -2.81 21.60 -20.11
C HIS A 103 -3.36 22.41 -21.29
N HIS A 104 -3.33 21.90 -22.51
CA HIS A 104 -3.91 22.64 -23.62
C HIS A 104 -5.44 22.82 -23.55
N VAL A 105 -6.15 21.98 -22.78
CA VAL A 105 -7.58 22.13 -22.49
C VAL A 105 -7.78 23.18 -21.40
N LEU A 106 -6.96 23.15 -20.34
CA LEU A 106 -7.01 24.11 -19.24
C LEU A 106 -5.60 24.69 -18.95
N PRO A 107 -5.18 25.71 -19.71
CA PRO A 107 -3.79 26.21 -19.74
C PRO A 107 -3.46 27.17 -18.60
N GLU A 108 -4.49 27.82 -18.06
CA GLU A 108 -4.39 28.87 -17.06
C GLU A 108 -5.51 28.70 -16.04
N PRO A 109 -5.31 29.17 -14.79
CA PRO A 109 -6.35 29.16 -13.77
C PRO A 109 -7.63 29.84 -14.29
N PRO A 110 -8.78 29.15 -14.34
CA PRO A 110 -10.01 29.76 -14.82
C PRO A 110 -10.54 30.77 -13.80
N ALA A 111 -11.18 31.84 -14.28
CA ALA A 111 -11.97 32.70 -13.41
C ALA A 111 -13.15 31.90 -12.85
N SER A 112 -13.54 32.17 -11.59
CA SER A 112 -14.62 31.42 -10.93
C SER A 112 -15.89 31.38 -11.78
N GLY A 113 -16.40 30.17 -12.04
CA GLY A 113 -17.61 29.92 -12.82
C GLY A 113 -17.47 29.94 -14.36
N THR A 114 -16.34 30.36 -14.94
CA THR A 114 -16.15 30.36 -16.41
C THR A 114 -15.90 28.96 -16.98
N VAL A 115 -15.24 28.09 -16.22
CA VAL A 115 -15.02 26.69 -16.59
C VAL A 115 -15.75 25.79 -15.61
N THR A 116 -16.54 24.86 -16.13
CA THR A 116 -17.29 23.88 -15.35
C THR A 116 -16.99 22.47 -15.82
N VAL A 117 -17.20 21.50 -14.94
CA VAL A 117 -17.10 20.07 -15.25
C VAL A 117 -18.45 19.42 -15.06
N GLN A 118 -18.93 18.73 -16.09
CA GLN A 118 -20.21 18.04 -16.11
C GLN A 118 -19.99 16.52 -16.00
N PHE A 119 -20.35 15.93 -14.86
CA PHE A 119 -20.29 14.48 -14.64
C PHE A 119 -21.65 13.84 -14.91
N GLY A 120 -21.65 12.63 -15.49
CA GLY A 120 -22.87 11.88 -15.76
C GLY A 120 -23.66 12.39 -16.97
N PHE A 121 -23.04 13.20 -17.84
CA PHE A 121 -23.60 13.55 -19.14
C PHE A 121 -23.57 12.32 -20.06
N ARG A 122 -24.63 11.52 -20.04
CA ARG A 122 -24.69 10.22 -20.73
C ARG A 122 -26.09 9.92 -21.24
N GLN A 123 -26.17 9.05 -22.25
CA GLN A 123 -27.43 8.52 -22.74
C GLN A 123 -27.88 7.35 -21.85
N SER A 124 -29.16 7.31 -21.48
CA SER A 124 -29.78 6.23 -20.71
C SER A 124 -30.13 5.03 -21.61
N GLU A 125 -30.57 3.93 -21.00
CA GLU A 125 -31.06 2.74 -21.71
C GLU A 125 -32.26 3.03 -22.64
N THR A 126 -33.04 4.08 -22.35
CA THR A 126 -34.19 4.50 -23.16
C THR A 126 -33.81 5.48 -24.27
N GLY A 127 -32.53 5.85 -24.38
CA GLY A 127 -32.04 6.81 -25.37
C GLY A 127 -32.13 8.27 -24.92
N GLU A 128 -32.63 8.54 -23.72
CA GLU A 128 -32.72 9.90 -23.16
C GLU A 128 -31.35 10.39 -22.68
N ILE A 129 -31.06 11.67 -22.88
CA ILE A 129 -29.82 12.27 -22.39
C ILE A 129 -30.03 12.74 -20.96
N SER A 130 -29.16 12.30 -20.05
CA SER A 130 -29.04 12.86 -18.72
C SER A 130 -28.03 13.99 -18.73
N ASP A 131 -28.40 15.17 -18.23
CA ASP A 131 -27.49 16.31 -18.08
C ASP A 131 -26.50 16.15 -16.91
N GLY A 132 -26.73 15.18 -16.02
CA GLY A 132 -25.86 14.92 -14.89
C GLY A 132 -25.68 16.12 -13.96
N ARG A 133 -24.50 16.23 -13.33
CA ARG A 133 -24.16 17.27 -12.34
C ARG A 133 -23.03 18.16 -12.81
N LEU A 134 -23.22 19.47 -12.68
CA LEU A 134 -22.20 20.48 -12.97
C LEU A 134 -21.47 20.90 -11.69
N TYR A 135 -20.16 21.00 -11.80
CA TYR A 135 -19.25 21.44 -10.75
C TYR A 135 -18.41 22.62 -11.22
N THR A 136 -18.10 23.53 -10.30
CA THR A 136 -17.04 24.54 -10.49
C THR A 136 -15.66 23.90 -10.36
N LEU A 137 -14.64 24.66 -10.76
CA LEU A 137 -13.23 24.37 -10.50
C LEU A 137 -12.63 25.45 -9.59
N ASP A 138 -11.74 25.05 -8.69
CA ASP A 138 -11.16 25.89 -7.65
C ASP A 138 -9.63 25.87 -7.74
N ALA A 139 -9.08 26.83 -8.50
CA ALA A 139 -7.64 26.96 -8.68
C ALA A 139 -6.93 27.59 -7.46
N GLU A 140 -7.66 28.30 -6.59
CA GLU A 140 -7.09 28.85 -5.35
C GLU A 140 -6.80 27.72 -4.36
N ARG A 141 -7.70 26.74 -4.27
CA ARG A 141 -7.53 25.55 -3.42
C ARG A 141 -6.45 24.63 -3.94
N PHE A 142 -6.43 24.32 -5.23
CA PHE A 142 -5.36 23.51 -5.83
C PHE A 142 -5.17 23.86 -7.31
N TRP A 143 -3.93 24.14 -7.69
CA TRP A 143 -3.52 24.31 -9.07
C TRP A 143 -2.10 23.79 -9.28
N LEU A 144 -1.92 22.86 -10.22
CA LEU A 144 -0.63 22.40 -10.69
C LEU A 144 -0.73 22.10 -12.18
N THR A 145 0.20 22.60 -12.99
CA THR A 145 0.15 22.42 -14.44
C THR A 145 1.53 22.18 -15.04
N SER A 146 1.59 21.30 -16.04
CA SER A 146 2.78 21.00 -16.86
C SER A 146 2.53 21.47 -18.29
N PRO A 147 3.45 22.23 -18.91
CA PRO A 147 3.25 22.75 -20.25
C PRO A 147 3.20 21.64 -21.31
N THR A 148 2.67 21.99 -22.49
CA THR A 148 2.45 21.05 -23.61
C THR A 148 3.70 20.29 -24.04
N GLU A 149 4.87 20.93 -24.05
CA GLU A 149 6.14 20.30 -24.42
C GLU A 149 6.59 19.18 -23.45
N ALA A 150 6.08 19.22 -22.21
CA ALA A 150 6.41 18.30 -21.13
C ALA A 150 5.31 17.23 -20.98
N PHE A 151 4.53 17.28 -19.89
CA PHE A 151 3.46 16.31 -19.61
C PHE A 151 2.07 16.77 -20.06
N ASP A 152 1.93 18.00 -20.55
CA ASP A 152 0.67 18.58 -21.01
C ASP A 152 -0.50 18.28 -20.07
N CYS A 153 -0.36 18.53 -18.77
CA CYS A 153 -1.29 18.05 -17.76
C CYS A 153 -1.62 19.16 -16.77
N THR A 154 -2.89 19.32 -16.44
CA THR A 154 -3.38 20.25 -15.41
C THR A 154 -4.17 19.47 -14.35
N LEU A 155 -3.80 19.69 -13.09
CA LEU A 155 -4.51 19.25 -11.91
C LEU A 155 -5.13 20.49 -11.23
N ILE A 156 -6.42 20.43 -10.96
CA ILE A 156 -7.18 21.50 -10.33
C ILE A 156 -8.19 20.93 -9.33
N ALA A 157 -8.45 21.62 -8.21
CA ALA A 157 -9.45 21.13 -7.26
C ALA A 157 -10.86 21.23 -7.86
N LEU A 158 -11.67 20.21 -7.61
CA LEU A 158 -13.10 20.24 -7.87
C LEU A 158 -13.78 21.13 -6.83
N GLY A 159 -14.52 22.13 -7.30
CA GLY A 159 -15.27 23.06 -6.48
C GLY A 159 -16.67 22.57 -6.11
N GLU A 160 -17.56 23.51 -5.80
CA GLU A 160 -18.94 23.23 -5.43
C GLU A 160 -19.79 22.77 -6.61
N ALA A 161 -20.80 21.94 -6.31
CA ALA A 161 -21.83 21.57 -7.27
C ALA A 161 -22.76 22.77 -7.53
N LEU A 162 -22.90 23.17 -8.79
CA LEU A 162 -23.74 24.30 -9.20
C LEU A 162 -25.19 23.90 -9.41
N SER A 163 -25.42 22.75 -10.06
CA SER A 163 -26.73 22.25 -10.41
C SER A 163 -26.67 20.79 -10.87
N GLY A 164 -27.82 20.12 -10.85
CA GLY A 164 -28.01 18.80 -11.48
C GLY A 164 -28.61 17.75 -10.56
N SER A 165 -29.51 16.95 -11.12
CA SER A 165 -29.91 15.65 -10.57
C SER A 165 -28.96 14.58 -11.14
N GLY A 166 -28.61 13.56 -10.36
CA GLY A 166 -27.69 12.51 -10.83
C GLY A 166 -26.80 11.95 -9.74
N GLU A 167 -25.88 11.08 -10.11
CA GLU A 167 -24.95 10.42 -9.19
C GLU A 167 -23.77 11.35 -8.83
N THR A 168 -23.29 11.25 -7.60
CA THR A 168 -22.02 11.90 -7.21
C THR A 168 -20.86 11.24 -7.97
N PRO A 169 -19.88 11.99 -8.49
CA PRO A 169 -18.73 11.41 -9.15
C PRO A 169 -17.93 10.54 -8.18
N LEU A 170 -17.30 9.49 -8.71
CA LEU A 170 -16.41 8.61 -7.95
C LEU A 170 -14.97 8.83 -8.41
N PRO A 171 -13.99 9.01 -7.51
CA PRO A 171 -12.61 9.24 -7.92
C PRO A 171 -11.92 7.98 -8.45
N LEU A 172 -10.99 8.18 -9.40
CA LEU A 172 -10.02 7.16 -9.84
C LEU A 172 -8.77 7.16 -8.96
N ALA A 173 -8.11 6.01 -8.92
CA ALA A 173 -6.80 5.81 -8.30
C ALA A 173 -5.66 6.18 -9.27
N LEU A 174 -4.76 7.06 -8.86
CA LEU A 174 -3.49 7.33 -9.58
C LEU A 174 -2.43 6.30 -9.19
N ASN A 175 -2.70 5.03 -9.50
CA ASN A 175 -1.81 3.94 -9.13
C ASN A 175 -0.54 3.96 -10.00
N ASP A 176 0.65 3.96 -9.40
CA ASP A 176 1.96 4.03 -10.09
C ASP A 176 2.55 2.65 -10.48
N ARG A 177 1.80 1.55 -10.34
CA ARG A 177 2.28 0.20 -10.66
C ARG A 177 2.86 0.12 -12.08
N ASN A 178 4.11 -0.34 -12.17
CA ASN A 178 4.88 -0.40 -13.42
C ASN A 178 4.41 -1.46 -14.45
N ASP A 179 3.42 -2.31 -14.12
CA ASP A 179 3.02 -3.48 -14.91
C ASP A 179 1.56 -3.41 -15.41
N LYS A 180 0.99 -2.22 -15.58
CA LYS A 180 -0.42 -2.07 -15.99
C LYS A 180 -0.67 -2.21 -17.50
N HIS A 181 0.37 -2.24 -18.32
CA HIS A 181 0.24 -2.39 -19.77
C HIS A 181 1.36 -3.26 -20.37
N ALA A 182 1.04 -3.94 -21.47
CA ALA A 182 1.96 -4.68 -22.33
C ALA A 182 1.67 -4.31 -23.79
N LEU A 183 2.67 -4.39 -24.67
CA LEU A 183 2.43 -4.14 -26.10
C LEU A 183 1.43 -5.17 -26.66
N GLY A 184 0.52 -4.70 -27.49
CA GLY A 184 -0.55 -5.49 -28.11
C GLY A 184 -1.83 -5.66 -27.29
N ILE A 185 -1.92 -5.10 -26.08
CA ILE A 185 -3.16 -5.21 -25.29
C ILE A 185 -4.25 -4.27 -25.81
N SER A 186 -5.51 -4.65 -25.58
CA SER A 186 -6.65 -3.75 -25.65
C SER A 186 -6.60 -2.70 -24.54
N LEU A 187 -6.96 -1.48 -24.90
CA LEU A 187 -7.14 -0.32 -24.05
C LEU A 187 -8.61 0.10 -24.05
N ASN A 188 -9.05 0.65 -22.93
CA ASN A 188 -10.43 1.11 -22.76
C ASN A 188 -10.43 2.62 -22.52
N LEU A 189 -11.16 3.40 -23.31
CA LEU A 189 -11.29 4.85 -23.13
C LEU A 189 -12.72 5.17 -22.70
N ILE A 190 -12.85 6.12 -21.76
CA ILE A 190 -14.12 6.72 -21.38
C ILE A 190 -14.00 8.22 -21.62
N HIS A 191 -14.82 8.79 -22.49
CA HIS A 191 -14.59 10.12 -23.03
C HIS A 191 -15.84 10.76 -23.63
N HIS A 192 -15.73 12.04 -23.99
CA HIS A 192 -16.78 12.84 -24.64
C HIS A 192 -16.35 13.27 -26.06
N PRO A 193 -16.33 12.33 -27.03
CA PRO A 193 -15.96 12.65 -28.41
C PRO A 193 -16.93 13.68 -29.00
N GLY A 194 -16.41 14.72 -29.64
CA GLY A 194 -17.16 15.85 -30.17
C GLY A 194 -17.90 16.70 -29.12
N GLY A 195 -17.69 16.46 -27.82
CA GLY A 195 -18.54 16.99 -26.75
C GLY A 195 -19.88 16.26 -26.60
N ALA A 196 -20.03 15.09 -27.22
CA ALA A 196 -21.22 14.25 -27.13
C ALA A 196 -21.40 13.63 -25.72
N PRO A 197 -22.58 13.05 -25.41
CA PRO A 197 -22.76 12.23 -24.22
C PRO A 197 -21.67 11.17 -24.13
N GLN A 198 -21.27 10.81 -22.91
CA GLN A 198 -20.16 9.91 -22.61
C GLN A 198 -20.21 8.61 -23.42
N GLN A 199 -19.09 8.25 -24.04
CA GLN A 199 -18.91 7.05 -24.87
C GLN A 199 -17.71 6.22 -24.41
N LEU A 200 -17.65 4.98 -24.90
CA LEU A 200 -16.65 3.98 -24.54
C LEU A 200 -15.99 3.43 -25.81
N THR A 201 -14.66 3.47 -25.87
CA THR A 201 -13.87 2.70 -26.84
C THR A 201 -13.30 1.48 -26.11
N LEU A 202 -13.72 0.27 -26.47
CA LEU A 202 -13.36 -0.96 -25.75
C LEU A 202 -12.50 -1.93 -26.56
N ARG A 203 -12.71 -2.02 -27.88
CA ARG A 203 -12.12 -3.05 -28.74
C ARG A 203 -11.68 -2.47 -30.08
N ASN A 204 -11.12 -3.33 -30.94
CA ASN A 204 -10.49 -2.97 -32.21
C ASN A 204 -9.43 -1.88 -32.03
N ASN A 205 -8.67 -2.01 -30.95
CA ASN A 205 -7.69 -1.04 -30.50
C ASN A 205 -6.50 -1.82 -29.92
N ALA A 206 -5.31 -1.22 -29.93
CA ALA A 206 -4.11 -1.90 -29.44
C ALA A 206 -3.05 -0.91 -28.98
N LEU A 207 -2.38 -1.23 -27.86
CA LEU A 207 -1.17 -0.53 -27.45
C LEU A 207 0.00 -0.90 -28.38
N LEU A 208 0.49 0.05 -29.17
CA LEU A 208 1.50 -0.20 -30.21
C LEU A 208 2.93 0.09 -29.75
N ALA A 209 3.12 1.10 -28.92
CA ALA A 209 4.45 1.45 -28.43
C ALA A 209 4.42 2.10 -27.06
N ARG A 210 5.56 2.00 -26.39
CA ARG A 210 5.80 2.49 -25.03
C ARG A 210 7.12 3.24 -24.99
N HIS A 211 7.02 4.54 -24.78
CA HIS A 211 8.15 5.40 -24.43
C HIS A 211 8.20 5.61 -22.91
N GLU A 212 9.27 6.22 -22.40
CA GLU A 212 9.38 6.57 -20.99
C GLU A 212 8.31 7.57 -20.53
N GLN A 213 7.83 8.45 -21.41
CA GLN A 213 6.85 9.49 -21.05
C GLN A 213 5.46 9.27 -21.64
N PHE A 214 5.33 8.54 -22.75
CA PHE A 214 4.07 8.42 -23.49
C PHE A 214 3.84 7.01 -24.04
N LEU A 215 2.59 6.72 -24.35
CA LEU A 215 2.12 5.50 -24.99
C LEU A 215 1.51 5.85 -26.35
N HIS A 216 1.77 5.03 -27.36
CA HIS A 216 1.11 5.14 -28.66
C HIS A 216 0.19 3.96 -28.90
N TYR A 217 -1.04 4.23 -29.32
CA TYR A 217 -2.06 3.20 -29.50
C TYR A 217 -3.03 3.56 -30.64
N GLU A 218 -3.60 2.54 -31.25
CA GLU A 218 -4.72 2.69 -32.19
C GLU A 218 -6.01 2.53 -31.38
N ALA A 219 -6.95 3.47 -31.51
CA ALA A 219 -8.25 3.49 -30.84
C ALA A 219 -9.13 4.56 -31.51
N ASP A 220 -10.44 4.34 -31.52
CA ASP A 220 -11.40 5.35 -31.95
C ASP A 220 -11.39 6.53 -30.96
N SER A 221 -11.08 7.72 -31.47
CA SER A 221 -11.11 8.99 -30.74
C SER A 221 -11.49 10.13 -31.68
N GLU A 222 -12.11 11.17 -31.13
CA GLU A 222 -12.44 12.40 -31.85
C GLU A 222 -12.06 13.62 -31.00
N GLY A 223 -12.01 14.82 -31.60
CA GLY A 223 -11.83 16.07 -30.86
C GLY A 223 -12.81 16.17 -29.68
N GLY A 224 -12.35 16.58 -28.51
CA GLY A 224 -13.12 16.50 -27.25
C GLY A 224 -12.73 15.30 -26.35
N SER A 225 -11.99 14.33 -26.89
CA SER A 225 -11.42 13.23 -26.10
C SER A 225 -10.18 13.63 -25.29
N SER A 226 -9.52 14.74 -25.65
CA SER A 226 -8.33 15.24 -24.96
C SER A 226 -8.56 15.36 -23.46
N GLY A 227 -7.67 14.77 -22.67
CA GLY A 227 -7.75 14.70 -21.21
C GLY A 227 -8.51 13.49 -20.67
N ALA A 228 -9.06 12.63 -21.53
CA ALA A 228 -9.76 11.41 -21.10
C ALA A 228 -8.81 10.38 -20.46
N PRO A 229 -9.28 9.61 -19.47
CA PRO A 229 -8.53 8.48 -18.94
C PRO A 229 -8.51 7.31 -19.92
N VAL A 230 -7.34 6.66 -20.02
CA VAL A 230 -7.12 5.43 -20.79
C VAL A 230 -6.84 4.30 -19.82
N PHE A 231 -7.54 3.17 -19.93
CA PHE A 231 -7.46 2.03 -19.02
C PHE A 231 -6.98 0.75 -19.71
N ASN A 232 -6.55 -0.24 -18.93
CA ASN A 232 -6.45 -1.63 -19.37
C ASN A 232 -7.76 -2.40 -19.09
N ASP A 233 -7.80 -3.71 -19.39
CA ASP A 233 -8.98 -4.57 -19.13
C ASP A 233 -9.26 -4.85 -17.65
N GLY A 234 -8.36 -4.45 -16.75
CA GLY A 234 -8.59 -4.42 -15.30
C GLY A 234 -9.16 -3.09 -14.80
N TRP A 235 -9.56 -2.17 -15.70
CA TRP A 235 -9.96 -0.80 -15.38
C TRP A 235 -8.91 -0.02 -14.58
N GLN A 236 -7.63 -0.37 -14.75
CA GLN A 236 -6.52 0.38 -14.17
C GLN A 236 -6.11 1.48 -15.15
N LEU A 237 -6.01 2.71 -14.66
CA LEU A 237 -5.58 3.86 -15.46
C LEU A 237 -4.14 3.64 -15.95
N VAL A 238 -3.90 3.77 -17.25
CA VAL A 238 -2.58 3.58 -17.88
C VAL A 238 -2.04 4.84 -18.55
N ALA A 239 -2.91 5.74 -19.01
CA ALA A 239 -2.51 7.01 -19.60
C ALA A 239 -3.60 8.09 -19.49
N LEU A 240 -3.16 9.34 -19.67
CA LEU A 240 -3.99 10.51 -19.94
C LEU A 240 -3.98 10.74 -21.46
N HIS A 241 -5.13 10.68 -22.13
CA HIS A 241 -5.19 10.83 -23.59
C HIS A 241 -4.78 12.25 -24.02
N HIS A 242 -3.75 12.35 -24.85
CA HIS A 242 -3.16 13.63 -25.27
C HIS A 242 -3.78 14.10 -26.59
N GLY A 243 -3.76 13.25 -27.62
CA GLY A 243 -4.31 13.54 -28.95
C GLY A 243 -4.03 12.42 -29.95
N ALA A 244 -4.24 12.69 -31.24
CA ALA A 244 -3.97 11.73 -32.31
C ALA A 244 -3.46 12.42 -33.57
N VAL A 245 -2.56 11.75 -34.28
CA VAL A 245 -1.98 12.20 -35.55
C VAL A 245 -1.99 11.06 -36.56
N GLU A 246 -2.11 11.40 -37.84
CA GLU A 246 -2.04 10.47 -38.95
C GLU A 246 -0.58 10.02 -39.21
N ASP A 247 -0.40 8.71 -39.37
CA ASP A 247 0.86 8.01 -39.62
C ASP A 247 0.66 7.08 -40.83
N GLY A 248 0.99 7.58 -42.02
CA GLY A 248 0.64 6.91 -43.27
C GLY A 248 -0.87 6.97 -43.52
N GLU A 249 -1.53 5.82 -43.63
CA GLU A 249 -2.99 5.71 -43.80
C GLU A 249 -3.74 5.40 -42.49
N LYS A 250 -3.03 5.43 -41.34
CA LYS A 250 -3.59 5.08 -40.03
C LYS A 250 -3.48 6.23 -39.03
N TRP A 251 -4.48 6.34 -38.16
CA TRP A 251 -4.43 7.26 -37.03
C TRP A 251 -3.77 6.61 -35.83
N VAL A 252 -2.85 7.32 -35.18
CA VAL A 252 -2.18 6.87 -33.97
C VAL A 252 -2.45 7.89 -32.86
N ASN A 253 -3.00 7.39 -31.76
CA ASN A 253 -3.24 8.16 -30.55
C ASN A 253 -1.97 8.20 -29.71
N GLU A 254 -1.77 9.32 -29.01
CA GLU A 254 -0.80 9.49 -27.94
C GLU A 254 -1.55 9.64 -26.61
N GLY A 255 -1.03 8.97 -25.58
CA GLY A 255 -1.41 9.23 -24.19
C GLY A 255 -0.17 9.41 -23.32
N ILE A 256 -0.20 10.40 -22.42
CA ILE A 256 0.85 10.59 -21.43
C ILE A 256 0.81 9.43 -20.45
N ARG A 257 1.93 8.73 -20.30
CA ARG A 257 2.02 7.49 -19.53
C ARG A 257 1.79 7.78 -18.06
N LEU A 258 0.83 7.09 -17.43
CA LEU A 258 0.43 7.42 -16.07
C LEU A 258 1.58 7.30 -15.06
N SER A 259 2.47 6.31 -15.21
CA SER A 259 3.61 6.17 -14.30
C SER A 259 4.56 7.38 -14.38
N ALA A 260 4.81 7.89 -15.60
CA ALA A 260 5.63 9.08 -15.80
C ALA A 260 4.95 10.33 -15.23
N LEU A 261 3.63 10.42 -15.40
CA LEU A 261 2.84 11.49 -14.79
C LEU A 261 2.90 11.42 -13.25
N THR A 262 2.76 10.24 -12.64
CA THR A 262 2.86 10.08 -11.18
C THR A 262 4.26 10.38 -10.65
N ASP A 263 5.31 10.06 -11.41
CA ASP A 263 6.69 10.40 -11.03
C ASP A 263 6.92 11.90 -11.06
N TRP A 264 6.39 12.60 -12.07
CA TRP A 264 6.38 14.05 -12.12
C TRP A 264 5.61 14.65 -10.93
N LEU A 265 4.38 14.19 -10.68
CA LEU A 265 3.56 14.67 -9.56
C LEU A 265 4.28 14.51 -8.20
N LYS A 266 4.97 13.38 -7.98
CA LYS A 266 5.78 13.18 -6.78
C LYS A 266 6.97 14.14 -6.71
N GLY A 267 7.56 14.47 -7.85
CA GLY A 267 8.64 15.46 -7.95
C GLY A 267 8.20 16.88 -7.63
N GLU A 268 6.93 17.22 -7.90
CA GLU A 268 6.34 18.54 -7.59
C GLU A 268 5.94 18.69 -6.12
N LEU A 269 5.70 17.59 -5.38
CA LEU A 269 5.27 17.63 -3.97
C LEU A 269 6.06 18.63 -3.10
N PRO A 270 7.41 18.66 -3.11
CA PRO A 270 8.17 19.57 -2.26
C PRO A 270 7.95 21.06 -2.56
N GLN A 271 7.46 21.41 -3.75
CA GLN A 271 7.23 22.79 -4.17
C GLN A 271 5.83 23.30 -3.80
N LEU A 272 4.91 22.40 -3.44
CA LEU A 272 3.54 22.72 -3.09
C LEU A 272 3.42 23.18 -1.62
N SER A 273 2.38 23.96 -1.33
CA SER A 273 2.00 24.26 0.06
C SER A 273 1.58 23.00 0.81
N ALA A 274 1.59 23.01 2.14
CA ALA A 274 1.23 21.84 2.95
C ALA A 274 -0.18 21.29 2.63
N ASP A 275 -1.16 22.18 2.41
CA ASP A 275 -2.52 21.79 2.07
C ASP A 275 -2.61 21.16 0.67
N MET A 276 -1.86 21.71 -0.30
CA MET A 276 -1.77 21.15 -1.65
C MET A 276 -1.03 19.81 -1.64
N GLN A 277 0.07 19.67 -0.89
CA GLN A 277 0.76 18.40 -0.69
C GLN A 277 -0.20 17.34 -0.15
N ALA A 278 -1.00 17.69 0.85
CA ALA A 278 -2.00 16.80 1.44
C ALA A 278 -3.08 16.38 0.43
N GLN A 279 -3.55 17.27 -0.44
CA GLN A 279 -4.50 16.90 -1.49
C GLN A 279 -3.87 16.03 -2.58
N LEU A 280 -2.65 16.36 -3.03
CA LEU A 280 -1.95 15.58 -4.05
C LEU A 280 -1.57 14.19 -3.53
N MET A 281 -1.17 14.08 -2.26
CA MET A 281 -0.90 12.78 -1.64
C MET A 281 -2.14 11.89 -1.60
N GLN A 282 -3.33 12.42 -1.28
CA GLN A 282 -4.59 11.65 -1.37
C GLN A 282 -4.81 11.10 -2.78
N ALA A 283 -4.56 11.91 -3.83
CA ALA A 283 -4.67 11.45 -5.21
C ALA A 283 -3.69 10.31 -5.53
N LEU A 284 -2.45 10.40 -5.06
CA LEU A 284 -1.38 9.42 -5.30
C LEU A 284 -1.54 8.14 -4.46
N THR A 285 -2.06 8.21 -3.24
CA THR A 285 -2.31 7.04 -2.38
C THR A 285 -3.67 6.40 -2.62
N SER A 286 -4.57 7.09 -3.34
CA SER A 286 -5.97 6.70 -3.54
C SER A 286 -6.78 6.69 -2.24
N ASP A 287 -6.47 7.63 -1.33
CA ASP A 287 -7.18 7.80 -0.06
C ASP A 287 -8.33 8.80 -0.21
N ALA A 288 -9.56 8.37 0.10
CA ALA A 288 -10.75 9.24 0.08
C ALA A 288 -10.84 10.20 1.28
N THR A 289 -9.84 10.20 2.15
CA THR A 289 -9.90 10.90 3.43
C THR A 289 -9.18 12.24 3.31
N PRO A 290 -9.84 13.40 3.56
CA PRO A 290 -9.13 14.66 3.64
C PRO A 290 -8.04 14.54 4.71
N LEU A 291 -6.79 14.63 4.27
CA LEU A 291 -5.64 14.81 5.13
C LEU A 291 -5.79 16.18 5.79
N ARG A 292 -6.55 16.23 6.88
CA ARG A 292 -6.11 17.05 8.02
C ARG A 292 -4.68 16.62 8.33
N PRO A 293 -3.80 17.52 8.82
CA PRO A 293 -2.58 17.05 9.44
C PRO A 293 -3.01 15.99 10.44
N VAL A 294 -2.62 14.74 10.21
CA VAL A 294 -2.88 13.68 11.18
C VAL A 294 -1.93 13.99 12.32
N ALA A 295 -2.34 14.95 13.15
CA ALA A 295 -2.32 14.71 14.57
C ALA A 295 -2.87 13.31 14.72
N SER A 296 -1.98 12.43 15.16
CA SER A 296 -2.30 11.16 15.75
C SER A 296 -3.66 11.25 16.47
N ALA A 297 -4.53 10.30 16.15
CA ALA A 297 -5.84 10.30 16.77
C ALA A 297 -5.69 9.81 18.20
N ALA A 298 -6.26 10.55 19.15
CA ALA A 298 -6.55 9.95 20.45
C ALA A 298 -7.38 8.67 20.22
N ALA A 299 -7.00 7.59 20.88
CA ALA A 299 -7.76 6.35 20.79
C ALA A 299 -9.24 6.61 21.12
N PRO A 300 -10.19 6.01 20.36
CA PRO A 300 -11.62 6.19 20.63
C PRO A 300 -12.05 5.65 22.00
N GLU A 301 -11.22 4.80 22.62
CA GLU A 301 -11.38 4.28 23.98
C GLU A 301 -10.14 4.68 24.80
N SER A 302 -10.30 5.49 25.85
CA SER A 302 -9.21 5.94 26.71
C SER A 302 -9.12 5.16 28.03
N ASN A 303 -10.02 4.20 28.25
CA ASN A 303 -10.05 3.36 29.44
C ASN A 303 -9.53 1.97 29.11
N TYR A 304 -8.30 1.67 29.55
CA TYR A 304 -7.65 0.37 29.37
C TYR A 304 -7.74 -0.52 30.61
N GLY A 305 -8.49 -0.12 31.65
CA GLY A 305 -8.60 -0.89 32.91
C GLY A 305 -9.34 -2.23 32.76
N ASN A 306 -9.94 -2.49 31.61
CA ASN A 306 -10.59 -3.76 31.25
C ASN A 306 -9.72 -4.64 30.33
N ARG A 307 -8.44 -4.30 30.15
CA ARG A 307 -7.48 -5.10 29.40
C ARG A 307 -6.77 -6.05 30.37
N ASP A 308 -6.71 -7.31 30.00
CA ASP A 308 -6.08 -8.38 30.78
C ASP A 308 -4.56 -8.42 30.61
N GLY A 309 -4.04 -7.81 29.54
CA GLY A 309 -2.61 -7.79 29.27
C GLY A 309 -2.06 -9.16 28.91
N TYR A 310 -0.74 -9.26 28.98
CA TYR A 310 -0.01 -10.50 28.95
C TYR A 310 -0.13 -11.24 30.30
N GLN A 311 -0.48 -12.52 30.22
CA GLN A 311 -0.62 -13.44 31.34
C GLN A 311 0.67 -14.27 31.50
N ALA A 312 1.37 -14.10 32.62
CA ALA A 312 2.64 -14.77 32.91
C ALA A 312 2.50 -16.30 33.08
N ASP A 313 1.36 -16.77 33.57
CA ASP A 313 1.03 -18.19 33.81
C ASP A 313 0.25 -18.84 32.65
N PHE A 314 0.26 -18.22 31.47
CA PHE A 314 -0.55 -18.68 30.33
C PHE A 314 -0.18 -20.09 29.85
N LEU A 315 1.10 -20.44 29.95
CA LEU A 315 1.63 -21.76 29.62
C LEU A 315 1.66 -22.62 30.89
N ALA A 316 1.00 -23.78 30.82
CA ALA A 316 0.76 -24.63 31.97
C ALA A 316 2.06 -25.02 32.71
N GLY A 317 2.08 -24.80 34.03
CA GLY A 317 3.21 -25.17 34.89
C GLY A 317 4.44 -24.27 34.74
N THR A 318 4.28 -23.08 34.16
CA THR A 318 5.37 -22.11 33.96
C THR A 318 4.93 -20.70 34.33
N HIS A 319 5.90 -19.85 34.69
CA HIS A 319 5.69 -18.44 34.99
C HIS A 319 6.75 -17.61 34.27
N ILE A 320 6.34 -16.76 33.34
CA ILE A 320 7.24 -15.89 32.57
C ILE A 320 6.82 -14.44 32.82
N ASP A 321 7.50 -13.74 33.73
CA ASP A 321 7.15 -12.36 34.08
C ASP A 321 7.93 -11.34 33.22
N MET A 322 7.20 -10.38 32.65
CA MET A 322 7.82 -9.26 31.94
C MET A 322 8.66 -8.37 32.86
N ALA A 323 8.31 -8.29 34.15
CA ALA A 323 9.05 -7.49 35.12
C ALA A 323 10.46 -8.04 35.35
N GLU A 324 10.61 -9.37 35.40
CA GLU A 324 11.90 -10.03 35.49
C GLU A 324 12.71 -9.81 34.21
N ILE A 325 12.07 -9.94 33.03
CA ILE A 325 12.74 -9.77 31.74
C ILE A 325 13.32 -8.37 31.56
N ILE A 326 12.58 -7.32 31.95
CA ILE A 326 13.03 -5.93 31.81
C ILE A 326 13.92 -5.46 32.96
N ALA A 327 14.04 -6.22 34.05
CA ALA A 327 14.73 -5.78 35.27
C ALA A 327 16.14 -5.18 35.02
N PRO A 328 17.01 -5.76 34.17
CA PRO A 328 18.33 -5.18 33.88
C PRO A 328 18.29 -3.77 33.25
N ARG A 329 17.19 -3.44 32.56
CA ARG A 329 16.99 -2.18 31.82
C ARG A 329 15.81 -1.36 32.35
N ALA A 330 15.32 -1.67 33.56
CA ALA A 330 14.13 -1.02 34.13
C ALA A 330 14.29 0.51 34.24
N ALA A 331 15.51 1.01 34.50
CA ALA A 331 15.78 2.45 34.59
C ALA A 331 15.57 3.21 33.27
N GLU A 332 15.62 2.52 32.13
CA GLU A 332 15.45 3.09 30.78
C GLU A 332 13.99 3.14 30.33
N VAL A 333 13.08 2.49 31.09
CA VAL A 333 11.66 2.43 30.75
C VAL A 333 11.03 3.81 30.89
N ALA A 334 10.28 4.22 29.86
CA ALA A 334 9.53 5.46 29.85
C ALA A 334 8.48 5.48 30.97
N PRO A 335 8.40 6.54 31.80
CA PRO A 335 7.36 6.65 32.81
C PRO A 335 5.99 6.84 32.16
N LEU A 336 4.95 6.30 32.80
CA LEU A 336 3.56 6.57 32.43
C LEU A 336 3.04 7.84 33.12
N ARG A 337 1.94 8.37 32.61
CA ARG A 337 1.33 9.62 33.10
C ARG A 337 0.73 9.48 34.51
N ASP A 338 0.44 8.27 34.96
CA ASP A 338 -0.02 7.98 36.32
C ASP A 338 1.13 7.94 37.35
N GLY A 339 2.38 8.08 36.90
CA GLY A 339 3.57 8.07 37.73
C GLY A 339 4.30 6.73 37.81
N SER A 340 3.75 5.67 37.19
CA SER A 340 4.38 4.35 37.13
C SER A 340 5.73 4.41 36.40
N LYS A 341 6.71 3.64 36.88
CA LYS A 341 8.11 3.63 36.40
C LYS A 341 8.68 2.22 36.36
N GLY A 342 9.76 2.02 35.61
CA GLY A 342 10.41 0.72 35.52
C GLY A 342 9.47 -0.35 35.00
N ALA A 343 9.51 -1.54 35.58
CA ALA A 343 8.63 -2.63 35.20
C ALA A 343 7.13 -2.33 35.40
N GLU A 344 6.78 -1.45 36.35
CA GLU A 344 5.38 -1.06 36.62
C GLU A 344 4.81 -0.16 35.52
N ALA A 345 5.66 0.48 34.72
CA ALA A 345 5.25 1.29 33.56
C ALA A 345 4.81 0.43 32.35
N ARG A 346 4.29 -0.77 32.62
CA ARG A 346 3.78 -1.71 31.62
C ARG A 346 2.46 -1.21 31.05
N LEU A 347 2.34 -1.22 29.73
CA LEU A 347 1.09 -0.92 29.02
C LEU A 347 0.37 -2.22 28.69
N ASP A 348 -0.76 -2.45 29.37
CA ASP A 348 -1.61 -3.60 29.13
C ASP A 348 -2.64 -3.31 28.03
N TYR A 349 -2.75 -4.25 27.09
CA TYR A 349 -3.75 -4.31 26.03
C TYR A 349 -4.46 -5.66 26.08
N GLN A 350 -5.49 -5.89 25.26
CA GLN A 350 -6.17 -7.18 25.27
C GLN A 350 -5.21 -8.29 24.77
N HIS A 351 -4.90 -9.25 25.65
CA HIS A 351 -4.03 -10.41 25.44
C HIS A 351 -2.54 -10.14 25.16
N PHE A 352 -2.09 -8.89 25.28
CA PHE A 352 -0.67 -8.54 25.17
C PHE A 352 -0.31 -7.31 26.00
N SER A 353 0.97 -7.20 26.34
CA SER A 353 1.52 -6.05 27.06
C SER A 353 2.85 -5.62 26.46
N LEU A 354 3.26 -4.38 26.72
CA LEU A 354 4.55 -3.85 26.26
C LEU A 354 5.17 -2.86 27.24
N LEU A 355 6.47 -2.62 27.07
CA LEU A 355 7.26 -1.65 27.84
C LEU A 355 8.03 -0.74 26.86
N MET A 356 7.90 0.58 27.03
CA MET A 356 8.50 1.58 26.15
C MET A 356 9.90 1.99 26.64
N SER A 357 10.87 2.07 25.74
CA SER A 357 12.16 2.73 26.01
C SER A 357 11.99 4.24 25.91
N GLY A 358 12.32 4.96 26.99
CA GLY A 358 12.19 6.42 27.02
C GLY A 358 13.12 7.13 26.04
N GLU A 359 14.37 6.70 25.96
CA GLU A 359 15.36 7.30 25.06
C GLU A 359 15.11 6.92 23.60
N ARG A 360 14.84 5.63 23.33
CA ARG A 360 14.67 5.15 21.95
C ARG A 360 13.31 5.47 21.36
N ARG A 361 12.33 5.82 22.19
CA ARG A 361 10.95 6.14 21.80
C ARG A 361 10.27 5.00 21.02
N LEU A 362 10.62 3.77 21.37
CA LEU A 362 10.15 2.51 20.80
C LEU A 362 9.97 1.49 21.93
N ALA A 363 9.14 0.46 21.76
CA ALA A 363 9.04 -0.60 22.74
C ALA A 363 10.34 -1.40 22.84
N PHE A 364 10.74 -1.78 24.05
CA PHE A 364 11.78 -2.79 24.28
C PHE A 364 11.34 -4.13 23.69
N PHE A 365 10.13 -4.54 24.07
CA PHE A 365 9.46 -5.72 23.54
C PHE A 365 7.96 -5.65 23.86
N THR A 366 7.22 -6.49 23.15
CA THR A 366 5.85 -6.87 23.47
C THR A 366 5.81 -8.33 23.84
N ALA A 367 4.90 -8.72 24.73
CA ALA A 367 4.64 -10.11 25.08
C ALA A 367 3.15 -10.38 24.81
N THR A 368 2.85 -11.41 24.01
CA THR A 368 1.50 -11.73 23.54
C THR A 368 1.18 -13.18 23.84
N ASN A 369 0.00 -13.43 24.40
CA ASN A 369 -0.53 -14.78 24.53
C ASN A 369 -1.41 -15.12 23.32
N ILE A 370 -1.28 -16.34 22.82
CA ILE A 370 -2.09 -16.84 21.69
C ILE A 370 -2.71 -18.17 22.10
N ASP A 371 -4.04 -18.22 22.16
CA ASP A 371 -4.80 -19.46 22.33
C ASP A 371 -5.28 -19.98 20.97
N GLY A 372 -4.57 -20.98 20.43
CA GLY A 372 -4.91 -21.54 19.12
C GLY A 372 -6.27 -22.26 19.07
N ALA A 373 -6.80 -22.72 20.21
CA ALA A 373 -8.07 -23.43 20.28
C ALA A 373 -9.28 -22.49 20.20
N SER A 374 -9.15 -21.28 20.74
CA SER A 374 -10.17 -20.22 20.72
C SER A 374 -9.86 -19.08 19.74
N TYR A 375 -8.91 -19.29 18.83
CA TYR A 375 -8.55 -18.32 17.79
C TYR A 375 -9.73 -18.01 16.87
N ILE A 376 -10.00 -16.72 16.66
CA ILE A 376 -11.02 -16.21 15.74
C ILE A 376 -10.31 -15.56 14.57
N ASN A 377 -10.53 -16.11 13.37
CA ASN A 377 -10.11 -15.46 12.15
C ASN A 377 -11.09 -14.32 11.83
N ILE A 378 -10.65 -13.07 12.00
CA ILE A 378 -11.43 -11.91 11.58
C ILE A 378 -11.22 -11.75 10.07
N ASP A 379 -12.11 -12.38 9.29
CA ASP A 379 -12.05 -12.49 7.84
C ASP A 379 -12.48 -11.20 7.11
N ARG A 380 -11.84 -10.92 5.97
CA ARG A 380 -11.95 -9.68 5.17
C ARG A 380 -13.16 -9.65 4.23
N ASP A 381 -13.73 -10.81 3.89
CA ASP A 381 -14.69 -10.92 2.79
C ASP A 381 -16.10 -11.42 3.19
N SER A 382 -16.30 -11.88 4.44
CA SER A 382 -17.54 -12.59 4.83
C SER A 382 -18.54 -11.80 5.69
N GLY A 383 -18.26 -10.52 6.00
CA GLY A 383 -19.28 -9.57 6.43
C GLY A 383 -20.03 -9.89 7.73
N GLN A 384 -19.34 -10.10 8.86
CA GLN A 384 -19.61 -9.57 10.22
C GLN A 384 -18.64 -10.18 11.28
N PRO A 385 -18.28 -9.48 12.39
CA PRO A 385 -18.41 -8.05 12.69
C PRO A 385 -17.04 -7.35 12.54
N SER A 386 -16.80 -6.76 11.36
CA SER A 386 -16.07 -5.51 11.31
C SER A 386 -17.09 -4.39 11.37
N LEU A 387 -17.38 -3.87 12.58
CA LEU A 387 -18.14 -2.62 12.74
C LEU A 387 -17.27 -1.38 12.46
N LEU A 388 -16.10 -1.53 11.83
CA LEU A 388 -15.27 -0.42 11.37
C LEU A 388 -14.75 -0.71 9.95
N PRO A 389 -14.77 0.27 9.03
CA PRO A 389 -13.91 0.27 7.85
C PRO A 389 -12.44 0.12 8.26
N GLU A 390 -11.62 -0.40 7.34
CA GLU A 390 -10.19 -0.69 7.51
C GLU A 390 -9.47 0.30 8.44
N GLY A 391 -8.90 -0.22 9.53
CA GLY A 391 -8.11 0.56 10.47
C GLY A 391 -6.72 0.88 9.90
N ASP A 392 -6.61 1.77 8.93
CA ASP A 392 -5.34 2.44 8.59
C ASP A 392 -4.96 3.54 9.60
N ARG A 393 -5.84 3.76 10.58
CA ARG A 393 -5.71 4.75 11.62
C ARG A 393 -4.97 4.17 12.82
N TRP A 394 -3.77 4.67 13.05
CA TRP A 394 -2.97 4.40 14.24
C TRP A 394 -3.28 5.43 15.33
N TYR A 395 -3.20 5.00 16.59
CA TYR A 395 -3.62 5.80 17.74
C TYR A 395 -2.46 6.14 18.66
N GLU A 396 -2.52 7.32 19.30
CA GLU A 396 -1.69 7.56 20.48
C GLU A 396 -2.27 6.82 21.68
N ASP A 397 -1.39 6.40 22.57
CA ASP A 397 -1.80 5.89 23.87
C ASP A 397 -1.80 7.03 24.90
N SER A 398 -2.97 7.33 25.44
CA SER A 398 -3.14 8.43 26.41
C SER A 398 -2.43 8.18 27.75
N ARG A 399 -1.96 6.96 28.03
CA ARG A 399 -1.28 6.62 29.30
C ARG A 399 0.20 7.02 29.29
N ILE A 400 0.80 7.26 28.13
CA ILE A 400 2.20 7.65 27.99
C ILE A 400 2.33 9.05 27.38
N ASP A 401 3.43 9.74 27.67
CA ASP A 401 3.72 11.01 27.01
C ASP A 401 4.22 10.79 25.58
N SER A 402 3.68 11.54 24.61
CA SER A 402 3.99 11.36 23.20
C SER A 402 5.47 11.60 22.88
N ARG A 403 6.21 12.33 23.72
CA ARG A 403 7.66 12.49 23.58
C ARG A 403 8.44 11.16 23.69
N PHE A 404 7.85 10.14 24.30
CA PHE A 404 8.45 8.81 24.46
C PHE A 404 7.98 7.81 23.39
N VAL A 405 7.27 8.26 22.35
CA VAL A 405 6.70 7.40 21.32
C VAL A 405 7.04 7.95 19.93
N THR A 406 7.57 7.09 19.06
CA THR A 406 7.74 7.41 17.64
C THR A 406 6.38 7.39 16.96
N GLY A 407 5.81 8.57 16.74
CA GLY A 407 4.45 8.75 16.23
C GLY A 407 4.35 8.98 14.72
N GLN A 408 3.15 9.32 14.26
CA GLN A 408 2.79 9.48 12.84
C GLN A 408 3.73 10.41 12.06
N ALA A 409 4.25 11.47 12.67
CA ALA A 409 5.13 12.44 12.00
C ALA A 409 6.37 11.76 11.38
N PHE A 410 7.04 10.89 12.15
CA PHE A 410 8.19 10.13 11.66
C PHE A 410 7.81 9.22 10.50
N TYR A 411 6.72 8.45 10.63
CA TYR A 411 6.31 7.51 9.59
C TYR A 411 5.84 8.21 8.31
N SER A 412 5.27 9.41 8.41
CA SER A 412 4.95 10.24 7.24
C SER A 412 6.23 10.72 6.54
N GLU A 413 7.17 11.30 7.30
CA GLU A 413 8.42 11.85 6.77
C GLU A 413 9.32 10.78 6.12
N PHE A 414 9.41 9.61 6.76
CA PHE A 414 10.26 8.50 6.32
C PHE A 414 9.49 7.38 5.62
N SER A 415 8.28 7.67 5.13
CA SER A 415 7.40 6.73 4.42
C SER A 415 8.03 6.08 3.19
N ARG A 416 9.05 6.71 2.58
CA ARG A 416 9.82 6.10 1.47
C ARG A 416 10.70 4.92 1.89
N TRP A 417 10.90 4.69 3.19
CA TRP A 417 11.67 3.55 3.69
C TRP A 417 10.83 2.68 4.62
N PHE A 418 10.16 3.30 5.60
CA PHE A 418 9.56 2.59 6.71
C PHE A 418 8.06 2.44 6.57
N ASP A 419 7.60 1.22 6.84
CA ASP A 419 6.22 0.97 7.23
C ASP A 419 6.05 1.15 8.73
N ARG A 420 4.79 1.29 9.13
CA ARG A 420 4.36 1.15 10.52
C ARG A 420 4.34 -0.35 10.87
N GLY A 421 5.51 -0.86 11.26
CA GLY A 421 5.72 -2.27 11.57
C GLY A 421 5.12 -2.64 12.92
N HIS A 422 4.22 -3.61 12.95
CA HIS A 422 3.68 -4.15 14.19
C HIS A 422 4.74 -5.00 14.91
N LEU A 423 4.84 -4.87 16.24
CA LEU A 423 5.57 -5.83 17.05
C LEU A 423 4.65 -7.01 17.39
N THR A 424 3.57 -6.78 18.14
CA THR A 424 2.44 -7.72 18.22
C THR A 424 1.61 -7.61 16.95
N ARG A 425 1.59 -8.67 16.14
CA ARG A 425 0.82 -8.71 14.89
C ARG A 425 -0.67 -8.67 15.20
N ARG A 426 -1.43 -7.99 14.33
CA ARG A 426 -2.89 -7.74 14.46
C ARG A 426 -3.78 -8.94 14.81
N SER A 427 -3.37 -10.14 14.41
CA SER A 427 -4.15 -11.37 14.55
C SER A 427 -3.66 -12.25 15.69
N ASP A 428 -2.44 -12.05 16.17
CA ASP A 428 -1.86 -12.89 17.22
C ASP A 428 -2.75 -12.89 18.47
N PRO A 429 -3.28 -11.74 18.94
CA PRO A 429 -4.15 -11.72 20.11
C PRO A 429 -5.65 -11.96 19.77
N THR A 430 -6.05 -12.37 18.56
CA THR A 430 -7.48 -12.48 18.22
C THR A 430 -8.06 -13.84 18.63
N TRP A 431 -8.26 -14.06 19.93
CA TRP A 431 -8.86 -15.27 20.49
C TRP A 431 -9.82 -14.97 21.66
N GLY A 432 -10.62 -15.96 22.04
CA GLY A 432 -11.65 -15.84 23.08
C GLY A 432 -13.02 -15.50 22.49
N SER A 433 -13.73 -14.56 23.09
CA SER A 433 -15.01 -14.06 22.56
C SER A 433 -14.80 -13.13 21.36
N ALA A 434 -15.82 -12.97 20.51
CA ALA A 434 -15.76 -12.04 19.38
C ALA A 434 -15.47 -10.59 19.82
N ALA A 435 -15.99 -10.16 20.97
CA ALA A 435 -15.75 -8.84 21.52
C ALA A 435 -14.29 -8.65 21.98
N GLU A 436 -13.69 -9.67 22.59
CA GLU A 436 -12.26 -9.69 22.94
C GLU A 436 -11.39 -9.66 21.68
N ALA A 437 -11.69 -10.51 20.69
CA ALA A 437 -10.91 -10.57 19.45
C ALA A 437 -10.93 -9.25 18.66
N VAL A 438 -12.11 -8.60 18.53
CA VAL A 438 -12.22 -7.28 17.89
C VAL A 438 -11.46 -6.21 18.66
N ARG A 439 -11.52 -6.25 20.00
CA ARG A 439 -10.84 -5.30 20.87
C ARG A 439 -9.31 -5.46 20.80
N ALA A 440 -8.83 -6.70 20.88
CA ALA A 440 -7.43 -7.05 20.70
C ALA A 440 -6.88 -6.59 19.36
N ASN A 441 -7.62 -6.83 18.28
CA ASN A 441 -7.22 -6.36 16.96
C ASN A 441 -7.04 -4.83 16.93
N LYS A 442 -8.00 -4.06 17.47
CA LYS A 442 -7.90 -2.59 17.54
C LYS A 442 -6.72 -2.13 18.39
N ASP A 443 -6.48 -2.79 19.52
CA ASP A 443 -5.39 -2.43 20.44
C ASP A 443 -4.01 -2.55 19.77
N THR A 444 -3.83 -3.43 18.78
CA THR A 444 -2.54 -3.55 18.07
C THR A 444 -2.15 -2.33 17.23
N PHE A 445 -3.08 -1.41 16.95
CA PHE A 445 -2.85 -0.19 16.15
C PHE A 445 -2.39 1.03 16.98
N HIS A 446 -1.90 0.84 18.21
CA HIS A 446 -1.27 1.93 18.96
C HIS A 446 0.19 2.11 18.54
N PHE A 447 0.67 3.35 18.46
CA PHE A 447 2.07 3.64 18.10
C PHE A 447 3.09 3.08 19.10
N THR A 448 2.67 2.79 20.33
CA THR A 448 3.45 2.06 21.33
C THR A 448 3.78 0.62 20.93
N ASN A 449 2.96 -0.01 20.08
CA ASN A 449 3.21 -1.33 19.47
C ASN A 449 3.92 -1.23 18.11
N CYS A 450 4.36 -0.03 17.71
CA CYS A 450 4.90 0.25 16.38
C CYS A 450 6.43 0.41 16.41
N SER A 451 7.10 -0.08 15.38
CA SER A 451 8.52 0.18 15.16
C SER A 451 8.85 0.42 13.68
N PRO A 452 9.85 1.28 13.36
CA PRO A 452 10.29 1.53 11.99
C PRO A 452 10.86 0.27 11.34
N GLN A 453 10.03 -0.37 10.51
CA GLN A 453 10.40 -1.55 9.74
C GLN A 453 10.45 -1.19 8.26
N HIS A 454 11.58 -1.48 7.61
CA HIS A 454 11.76 -1.23 6.19
C HIS A 454 10.67 -1.95 5.38
N PHE A 455 10.12 -1.32 4.34
CA PHE A 455 8.96 -1.85 3.62
C PHE A 455 9.16 -3.31 3.15
N ARG A 456 10.36 -3.66 2.67
CA ARG A 456 10.69 -5.02 2.26
C ARG A 456 10.90 -5.99 3.40
N PHE A 457 11.39 -5.50 4.53
CA PHE A 457 11.49 -6.28 5.75
C PHE A 457 10.09 -6.66 6.25
N ASN A 458 9.19 -5.69 6.33
CA ASN A 458 7.83 -5.82 6.85
C ASN A 458 6.89 -6.63 5.93
N GLN A 459 7.05 -6.54 4.60
CA GLN A 459 6.07 -7.09 3.64
C GLN A 459 6.48 -8.37 2.92
N SER A 460 7.70 -8.90 3.14
CA SER A 460 8.22 -10.05 2.38
C SER A 460 8.28 -11.33 3.20
N LEU A 461 7.87 -12.46 2.59
CA LEU A 461 8.07 -13.80 3.15
C LEU A 461 9.53 -14.16 3.39
N GLN A 462 10.46 -13.47 2.72
CA GLN A 462 11.88 -13.69 2.98
C GLN A 462 12.26 -13.22 4.39
N TYR A 463 11.62 -12.19 4.94
CA TYR A 463 12.04 -11.52 6.18
C TYR A 463 10.94 -11.62 7.27
N TRP A 464 10.49 -10.48 7.80
CA TRP A 464 9.64 -10.40 8.99
C TRP A 464 8.26 -11.03 8.79
N GLN A 465 7.61 -10.73 7.66
CA GLN A 465 6.32 -11.35 7.32
C GLN A 465 6.43 -12.88 7.22
N GLY A 466 7.56 -13.40 6.75
CA GLY A 466 7.83 -14.83 6.68
C GLY A 466 7.83 -15.48 8.06
N VAL A 467 8.59 -14.88 8.99
CA VAL A 467 8.63 -15.31 10.40
C VAL A 467 7.25 -15.29 11.03
N GLU A 468 6.48 -14.22 10.85
CA GLU A 468 5.13 -14.09 11.41
C GLU A 468 4.16 -15.14 10.87
N ARG A 469 4.16 -15.35 9.54
CA ARG A 469 3.29 -16.36 8.92
C ARG A 469 3.67 -17.76 9.36
N TYR A 470 4.96 -18.06 9.46
CA TYR A 470 5.42 -19.38 9.91
C TYR A 470 4.92 -19.70 11.33
N ILE A 471 5.07 -18.78 12.27
CA ILE A 471 4.67 -18.99 13.68
C ILE A 471 3.16 -19.22 13.80
N LEU A 472 2.35 -18.38 13.16
CA LEU A 472 0.89 -18.46 13.29
C LEU A 472 0.29 -19.55 12.39
N GLU A 473 0.57 -19.50 11.08
CA GLU A 473 -0.10 -20.33 10.07
C GLU A 473 0.49 -21.75 9.99
N SER A 474 1.81 -21.90 10.18
CA SER A 474 2.47 -23.22 10.18
C SER A 474 2.61 -23.83 11.57
N GLY A 475 2.55 -23.02 12.64
CA GLY A 475 2.61 -23.48 14.03
C GLY A 475 1.22 -23.53 14.70
N VAL A 476 0.78 -22.38 15.23
CA VAL A 476 -0.38 -22.28 16.15
C VAL A 476 -1.68 -22.76 15.54
N LEU A 477 -2.01 -22.34 14.32
CA LEU A 477 -3.29 -22.67 13.70
C LEU A 477 -3.45 -24.15 13.39
N GLN A 478 -2.33 -24.85 13.17
CA GLN A 478 -2.29 -26.30 12.94
C GLN A 478 -2.32 -27.08 14.25
N SER A 479 -1.53 -26.67 15.25
CA SER A 479 -1.40 -27.38 16.52
C SER A 479 -2.55 -27.11 17.50
N LYS A 480 -3.25 -25.97 17.34
CA LYS A 480 -4.27 -25.46 18.26
C LYS A 480 -3.75 -25.28 19.70
N GLN A 481 -2.43 -25.21 19.88
CA GLN A 481 -1.81 -25.06 21.20
C GLN A 481 -1.83 -23.62 21.68
N ARG A 482 -1.63 -23.46 23.00
CA ARG A 482 -1.29 -22.17 23.61
C ARG A 482 0.20 -21.90 23.42
N ILE A 483 0.51 -20.68 22.97
CA ILE A 483 1.88 -20.17 22.92
C ILE A 483 1.95 -18.77 23.51
N SER A 484 3.14 -18.39 23.97
CA SER A 484 3.50 -17.01 24.28
C SER A 484 4.56 -16.54 23.29
N VAL A 485 4.37 -15.36 22.73
CA VAL A 485 5.30 -14.75 21.77
C VAL A 485 5.84 -13.45 22.36
N LEU A 486 7.16 -13.38 22.52
CA LEU A 486 7.87 -12.16 22.88
C LEU A 486 8.56 -11.61 21.64
N THR A 487 8.50 -10.31 21.41
CA THR A 487 9.04 -9.73 20.17
C THR A 487 9.43 -8.28 20.36
N GLY A 488 10.52 -7.87 19.72
CA GLY A 488 11.03 -6.52 19.88
C GLY A 488 12.14 -6.17 18.90
N PRO A 489 12.49 -4.88 18.79
CA PRO A 489 13.73 -4.46 18.17
C PRO A 489 14.94 -4.77 19.07
N VAL A 490 16.13 -4.84 18.48
CA VAL A 490 17.40 -4.78 19.24
C VAL A 490 17.73 -3.31 19.49
N LEU A 491 17.60 -2.89 20.74
CA LEU A 491 17.88 -1.51 21.19
C LEU A 491 19.27 -1.43 21.83
N ASN A 492 20.31 -1.70 21.04
CA ASN A 492 21.71 -1.50 21.40
C ASN A 492 22.28 -0.21 20.76
N ASP A 493 23.58 -0.01 20.86
CA ASP A 493 24.34 1.11 20.27
C ASP A 493 24.41 1.07 18.73
N GLN A 494 24.11 -0.08 18.12
CA GLN A 494 24.05 -0.24 16.67
C GLN A 494 22.67 0.19 16.14
N SER A 495 22.61 1.39 15.58
CA SER A 495 21.40 1.97 14.99
C SER A 495 21.73 2.88 13.82
N ARG A 496 20.75 3.16 12.97
CA ARG A 496 20.85 4.17 11.92
C ARG A 496 19.98 5.37 12.27
N GLN A 497 20.57 6.55 12.24
CA GLN A 497 19.87 7.78 12.60
C GLN A 497 18.99 8.26 11.44
N TYR A 498 17.72 8.56 11.73
CA TYR A 498 16.78 9.24 10.84
C TYR A 498 16.10 10.38 11.60
N ALA A 499 16.46 11.62 11.26
CA ALA A 499 16.16 12.80 12.07
C ALA A 499 16.59 12.59 13.54
N ASP A 500 15.66 12.60 14.47
CA ASP A 500 15.89 12.39 15.90
C ASP A 500 15.64 10.95 16.35
N VAL A 501 15.26 10.02 15.45
CA VAL A 501 14.98 8.61 15.77
C VAL A 501 16.18 7.72 15.44
N ALA A 502 16.66 6.98 16.43
CA ALA A 502 17.68 5.94 16.29
C ALA A 502 17.03 4.61 15.87
N VAL A 503 16.90 4.39 14.56
CA VAL A 503 16.22 3.23 13.98
C VAL A 503 17.02 1.94 14.25
N PRO A 504 16.39 0.89 14.83
CA PRO A 504 17.05 -0.37 15.11
C PRO A 504 17.38 -1.13 13.82
N LEU A 505 18.52 -1.84 13.81
CA LEU A 505 18.96 -2.61 12.64
C LEU A 505 18.43 -4.04 12.61
N MET A 506 17.95 -4.54 13.74
CA MET A 506 17.53 -5.94 13.92
C MET A 506 16.27 -6.03 14.76
N PHE A 507 15.49 -7.07 14.50
CA PHE A 507 14.31 -7.44 15.28
C PHE A 507 14.37 -8.91 15.64
N TRP A 508 13.78 -9.23 16.79
CA TRP A 508 13.80 -10.57 17.33
C TRP A 508 12.41 -11.03 17.74
N LYS A 509 12.21 -12.33 17.74
CA LYS A 509 10.99 -12.98 18.22
C LYS A 509 11.36 -14.27 18.96
N VAL A 510 10.79 -14.47 20.14
CA VAL A 510 10.91 -15.71 20.93
C VAL A 510 9.53 -16.34 21.04
N VAL A 511 9.43 -17.58 20.59
CA VAL A 511 8.20 -18.39 20.70
C VAL A 511 8.37 -19.37 21.85
N LEU A 512 7.53 -19.23 22.87
CA LEU A 512 7.46 -20.10 24.04
C LEU A 512 6.23 -21.01 23.94
N ARG A 513 6.43 -22.31 24.16
CA ARG A 513 5.35 -23.32 24.07
C ARG A 513 5.62 -24.52 24.97
N ILE A 514 4.59 -25.31 25.21
CA ILE A 514 4.74 -26.66 25.75
C ILE A 514 4.75 -27.65 24.57
N GLY A 515 5.87 -28.33 24.36
CA GLY A 515 6.03 -29.30 23.28
C GLY A 515 5.23 -30.59 23.50
N PRO A 516 5.15 -31.49 22.51
CA PRO A 516 4.31 -32.69 22.54
C PRO A 516 4.57 -33.64 23.74
N GLN A 517 5.78 -33.62 24.30
CA GLN A 517 6.17 -34.43 25.46
C GLN A 517 5.90 -33.73 26.81
N GLY A 518 5.17 -32.61 26.82
CA GLY A 518 4.92 -31.81 28.01
C GLY A 518 6.12 -30.98 28.49
N LYS A 519 7.22 -30.97 27.71
CA LYS A 519 8.42 -30.18 28.03
C LYS A 519 8.29 -28.78 27.45
N PRO A 520 8.66 -27.73 28.20
CA PRO A 520 8.67 -26.38 27.66
C PRO A 520 9.78 -26.24 26.61
N GLN A 521 9.51 -25.46 25.57
CA GLN A 521 10.41 -25.16 24.47
C GLN A 521 10.40 -23.66 24.16
N ALA A 522 11.58 -23.11 23.87
CA ALA A 522 11.79 -21.75 23.40
C ALA A 522 12.48 -21.78 22.03
N THR A 523 12.01 -20.95 21.10
CA THR A 523 12.64 -20.77 19.78
C THR A 523 12.87 -19.28 19.58
N ALA A 524 14.15 -18.87 19.52
CA ALA A 524 14.54 -17.49 19.27
C ALA A 524 14.92 -17.27 17.80
N LEU A 525 14.41 -16.19 17.23
CA LEU A 525 14.63 -15.77 15.85
C LEU A 525 15.15 -14.33 15.86
N LEU A 526 16.13 -14.03 15.01
CA LEU A 526 16.71 -12.69 14.84
C LEU A 526 16.82 -12.39 13.33
N VAL A 527 16.22 -11.28 12.91
CA VAL A 527 16.19 -10.86 11.51
C VAL A 527 16.75 -9.43 11.41
N SER A 528 17.69 -9.22 10.49
CA SER A 528 18.29 -7.92 10.24
C SER A 528 17.61 -7.19 9.08
N GLN A 529 17.35 -5.90 9.25
CA GLN A 529 16.95 -4.99 8.18
C GLN A 529 18.08 -4.10 7.67
N ASP A 530 19.28 -4.16 8.27
CA ASP A 530 20.42 -3.26 7.99
C ASP A 530 20.70 -3.10 6.48
N LYS A 531 20.92 -4.21 5.78
CA LYS A 531 21.21 -4.25 4.34
C LYS A 531 20.05 -3.76 3.47
N LEU A 532 18.86 -3.61 4.03
CA LEU A 532 17.68 -3.11 3.33
C LEU A 532 17.53 -1.60 3.47
N LEU A 533 18.16 -0.96 4.46
CA LEU A 533 17.95 0.47 4.75
C LEU A 533 18.44 1.41 3.64
N ASP A 534 19.28 0.93 2.72
CA ASP A 534 19.70 1.65 1.51
C ASP A 534 18.80 1.37 0.28
N GLU A 535 17.86 0.44 0.38
CA GLU A 535 16.95 0.09 -0.71
C GLU A 535 15.81 1.12 -0.83
N PRO A 536 15.61 1.78 -1.98
CA PRO A 536 14.46 2.66 -2.17
C PRO A 536 13.16 1.84 -2.29
N ARG A 537 12.06 2.38 -1.75
CA ARG A 537 10.74 1.74 -1.82
C ARG A 537 10.33 1.40 -3.25
N ARG A 538 9.89 0.15 -3.43
CA ARG A 538 9.35 -0.39 -4.67
C ARG A 538 8.19 -1.34 -4.38
N VAL A 539 7.36 -1.59 -5.38
CA VAL A 539 6.28 -2.58 -5.27
C VAL A 539 6.90 -3.98 -5.20
N LEU A 540 6.61 -4.70 -4.13
CA LEU A 540 7.04 -6.10 -3.98
C LEU A 540 6.00 -7.02 -4.63
N PRO A 541 6.44 -8.14 -5.26
CA PRO A 541 5.51 -9.17 -5.72
C PRO A 541 4.70 -9.71 -4.54
N GLN A 542 3.40 -9.97 -4.75
CA GLN A 542 2.61 -10.65 -3.73
C GLN A 542 3.17 -12.05 -3.48
N ALA A 543 3.32 -12.37 -2.20
CA ALA A 543 3.62 -13.71 -1.73
C ALA A 543 2.55 -14.70 -2.21
N GLN A 544 2.96 -15.87 -2.71
CA GLN A 544 2.00 -16.94 -3.00
C GLN A 544 1.31 -17.37 -1.69
N PRO A 545 -0.03 -17.55 -1.66
CA PRO A 545 -0.75 -17.91 -0.44
C PRO A 545 -0.23 -19.20 0.21
N GLU A 546 0.21 -20.17 -0.58
CA GLU A 546 0.59 -21.51 -0.13
C GLU A 546 2.10 -21.70 0.11
N ALA A 547 2.92 -20.67 -0.11
CA ALA A 547 4.36 -20.78 0.11
C ALA A 547 4.69 -20.79 1.61
N VAL A 548 5.27 -21.90 2.10
CA VAL A 548 5.80 -21.99 3.47
C VAL A 548 7.10 -21.18 3.56
N PRO A 549 7.19 -20.15 4.43
CA PRO A 549 8.41 -19.39 4.61
C PRO A 549 9.53 -20.26 5.20
N ASN A 550 10.75 -20.14 4.67
CA ASN A 550 11.93 -20.72 5.30
C ASN A 550 12.47 -19.72 6.34
N VAL A 551 12.48 -20.12 7.61
CA VAL A 551 12.91 -19.27 8.73
C VAL A 551 14.15 -19.80 9.44
N ASP A 552 14.72 -20.92 8.95
CA ASP A 552 15.82 -21.62 9.61
C ASP A 552 17.08 -20.75 9.67
N GLU A 553 17.26 -19.89 8.67
CA GLU A 553 18.38 -18.94 8.60
C GLU A 553 18.34 -17.84 9.67
N TYR A 554 17.22 -17.68 10.38
CA TYR A 554 17.02 -16.66 11.40
C TYR A 554 17.14 -17.17 12.83
N ARG A 555 17.28 -18.48 13.04
CA ARG A 555 17.33 -19.06 14.39
C ARG A 555 18.65 -18.71 15.08
N VAL A 556 18.53 -18.23 16.33
CA VAL A 556 19.65 -17.92 17.21
C VAL A 556 19.46 -18.59 18.57
N ALA A 557 20.54 -18.72 19.34
CA ALA A 557 20.44 -19.19 20.72
C ALA A 557 19.77 -18.13 21.60
N VAL A 558 18.95 -18.56 22.56
CA VAL A 558 18.30 -17.67 23.53
C VAL A 558 19.34 -16.86 24.31
N SER A 559 20.46 -17.48 24.70
CA SER A 559 21.57 -16.81 25.41
C SER A 559 22.27 -15.74 24.57
N ALA A 560 22.39 -15.96 23.26
CA ALA A 560 22.97 -14.97 22.35
C ALA A 560 22.02 -13.77 22.21
N LEU A 561 20.72 -14.01 22.12
CA LEU A 561 19.72 -12.95 22.07
C LEU A 561 19.61 -12.18 23.40
N GLU A 562 19.69 -12.87 24.54
CA GLU A 562 19.76 -12.29 25.89
C GLU A 562 20.90 -11.27 25.97
N THR A 563 22.10 -11.70 25.55
CA THR A 563 23.30 -10.85 25.51
C THR A 563 23.12 -9.65 24.57
N LEU A 564 22.57 -9.88 23.38
CA LEU A 564 22.40 -8.84 22.35
C LEU A 564 21.39 -7.75 22.75
N THR A 565 20.33 -8.13 23.47
CA THR A 565 19.25 -7.23 23.87
C THR A 565 19.48 -6.58 25.22
N GLY A 566 20.30 -7.21 26.08
CA GLY A 566 20.50 -6.81 27.47
C GLY A 566 19.27 -7.06 28.35
N LEU A 567 18.34 -7.91 27.93
CA LEU A 567 17.18 -8.36 28.71
C LEU A 567 17.55 -9.63 29.50
N ASP A 568 16.73 -10.00 30.50
CA ASP A 568 16.90 -11.24 31.25
C ASP A 568 15.96 -12.33 30.69
N PHE A 569 16.53 -13.40 30.12
CA PHE A 569 15.76 -14.51 29.57
C PHE A 569 15.92 -15.79 30.41
N SER A 570 16.46 -15.69 31.63
CA SER A 570 16.74 -16.83 32.50
C SER A 570 15.54 -17.74 32.74
N ALA A 571 14.33 -17.18 32.80
CA ALA A 571 13.07 -17.92 33.00
C ALA A 571 12.78 -18.98 31.92
N PHE A 572 13.27 -18.77 30.69
CA PHE A 572 13.05 -19.70 29.57
C PHE A 572 14.33 -20.08 28.81
N ARG A 573 15.51 -19.58 29.21
CA ARG A 573 16.79 -19.88 28.56
C ARG A 573 17.10 -21.37 28.51
N ALA A 574 16.75 -22.11 29.56
CA ALA A 574 16.94 -23.57 29.59
C ALA A 574 15.99 -24.35 28.66
N TRP A 575 14.98 -23.68 28.10
CA TRP A 575 14.02 -24.29 27.18
C TRP A 575 14.46 -24.20 25.72
N ASP A 576 15.64 -23.62 25.46
CA ASP A 576 16.13 -23.42 24.11
C ASP A 576 16.10 -24.75 23.33
N SER A 577 15.32 -24.74 22.26
CA SER A 577 15.09 -25.90 21.41
C SER A 577 16.24 -26.13 20.42
N TRP A 578 17.26 -25.28 20.43
CA TRP A 578 18.48 -25.44 19.63
C TRP A 578 19.70 -24.86 20.32
N GLN A 579 20.79 -25.62 20.33
CA GLN A 579 22.08 -25.14 20.80
C GLN A 579 23.07 -25.19 19.63
N PRO A 580 23.73 -24.06 19.31
CA PRO A 580 24.78 -24.07 18.30
C PRO A 580 25.97 -24.89 18.79
N ASP A 581 26.74 -25.42 17.84
CA ASP A 581 28.02 -26.06 18.13
C ASP A 581 28.96 -25.05 18.83
N ALA A 582 29.77 -25.51 19.78
CA ALA A 582 30.58 -24.64 20.65
C ALA A 582 31.57 -23.75 19.87
N ALA A 583 31.94 -24.15 18.66
CA ALA A 583 32.79 -23.39 17.75
C ALA A 583 32.12 -22.12 17.15
N LEU A 584 30.79 -22.01 17.21
CA LEU A 584 30.02 -20.83 16.73
C LEU A 584 29.79 -19.78 17.84
N LEU A 585 30.23 -20.05 19.07
CA LEU A 585 30.04 -19.17 20.24
C LEU A 585 31.12 -18.07 20.39
N ALA A 586 32.16 -18.05 19.56
CA ALA A 586 33.20 -17.03 19.57
C ALA A 586 32.90 -15.91 18.56
N GLU A 587 32.52 -14.73 19.07
CA GLU A 587 32.19 -13.43 18.44
C GLU A 587 32.49 -13.13 16.94
N PRO A 588 31.72 -12.22 16.28
CA PRO A 588 30.30 -11.91 16.43
C PRO A 588 29.49 -12.54 15.28
N LEU A 589 28.61 -13.48 15.67
CA LEU A 589 27.47 -14.07 14.95
C LEU A 589 27.54 -14.12 13.40
N PRO A 590 28.29 -15.06 12.81
CA PRO A 590 28.18 -15.38 11.40
C PRO A 590 26.90 -16.19 11.15
N ALA A 591 25.91 -15.59 10.51
CA ALA A 591 24.79 -16.33 9.94
C ALA A 591 25.30 -17.20 8.76
N LYS A 592 25.27 -18.55 8.89
CA LYS A 592 25.21 -19.43 7.71
C LYS A 592 24.70 -20.87 7.98
N LEU A 593 23.71 -21.25 7.16
CA LEU A 593 23.16 -22.56 6.73
C LEU A 593 23.29 -23.80 7.65
N ILE A 594 22.13 -24.31 8.08
CA ILE A 594 21.94 -25.71 8.51
C ILE A 594 21.18 -26.46 7.40
N MET A 595 21.67 -27.65 7.02
CA MET A 595 21.31 -28.34 5.77
C MET A 595 20.35 -29.52 5.91
N THR A 596 19.75 -29.84 7.07
CA THR A 596 18.81 -30.97 7.16
C THR A 596 17.65 -30.81 8.15
N TRP A 597 16.50 -31.35 7.71
CA TRP A 597 15.12 -31.17 8.18
C TRP A 597 14.72 -31.90 9.49
N GLN A 598 15.57 -32.70 10.13
CA GLN A 598 15.16 -33.61 11.22
C GLN A 598 15.34 -33.08 12.65
N ASP A 599 15.92 -31.89 12.84
CA ASP A 599 16.18 -31.33 14.17
C ASP A 599 15.20 -30.21 14.58
N LEU A 600 14.04 -30.11 13.92
CA LEU A 600 13.07 -29.02 14.08
C LEU A 600 11.84 -29.38 14.95
N LEU A 601 11.88 -30.52 15.66
CA LEU A 601 10.90 -30.89 16.69
C LEU A 601 11.47 -30.73 18.11
#